data_AF-A0A536VNU6-F1
#
_entry.id   AF-A0A536VNU6-F1
#
_cell.length_a   1.000
_cell.length_b   1.000
_cell.length_c   1.000
_cell.angle_alpha   90.00
_cell.angle_beta   90.00
_cell.angle_gamma   90.00
#
_symmetry.space_group_name_H-M   'P 1'
#
loop_
_entity.id
_entity.type
_entity.pdbx_description
1 polymer ?
#
loop_
_entity_poly.entity_id
_entity_poly.type
_entity_poly.pdbx_seq_one_letter_code
_entity_poly.pdbx_strand_id
1 'polypeptide(L)'
;MQRSLIIGCTLFGLVLGACAGFWTGMREGWNLALMENSFSIGAGALPRLAAVRSGRASELNRAFEFDVDSGLVWSHHFLDSSLAGFLAPVWGIGTSAQDPQAIMRLANYRKTYPSLTKADVFDDVIPKTATRREDDRGSTGIEERLAIISDMVKRYATSP
;
A
#
# COMPACT_ATOMS: atom_id res chain seq x y z
N MET A 1 -29.18 21.03 -39.97
CA MET A 1 -28.34 19.80 -39.96
C MET A 1 -26.84 20.08 -39.89
N GLN A 2 -26.27 20.99 -40.71
CA GLN A 2 -24.82 21.24 -40.70
C GLN A 2 -24.27 21.82 -39.39
N ARG A 3 -24.98 22.77 -38.76
CA ARG A 3 -24.59 23.39 -37.48
C ARG A 3 -24.58 22.40 -36.30
N SER A 4 -25.57 21.52 -36.22
CA SER A 4 -25.65 20.49 -35.17
C SER A 4 -24.54 19.45 -35.31
N LEU A 5 -24.11 19.16 -36.54
CA LEU A 5 -23.03 18.22 -36.83
C LEU A 5 -21.67 18.82 -36.43
N ILE A 6 -21.44 20.10 -36.73
CA ILE A 6 -20.23 20.83 -36.29
C ILE A 6 -20.14 20.89 -34.77
N ILE A 7 -21.21 21.29 -34.08
CA ILE A 7 -21.25 21.34 -32.61
C ILE A 7 -21.00 19.95 -32.01
N GLY A 8 -21.61 18.91 -32.58
CA GLY A 8 -21.39 17.53 -32.18
C GLY A 8 -19.93 17.10 -32.31
N CYS A 9 -19.29 17.37 -33.45
CA CYS A 9 -17.89 17.05 -33.68
C CYS A 9 -16.94 17.82 -32.74
N THR A 10 -17.21 19.11 -32.48
CA THR A 10 -16.38 19.91 -31.58
C THR A 10 -16.47 19.42 -30.14
N LEU A 11 -17.69 19.12 -29.65
CA LEU A 11 -17.88 18.56 -28.32
C LEU A 11 -17.22 17.18 -28.18
N PHE A 12 -17.36 16.34 -29.21
CA PHE A 12 -16.71 15.02 -29.23
C PHE A 12 -15.18 15.13 -29.17
N GLY A 13 -14.59 16.05 -29.95
CA GLY A 13 -13.15 16.31 -29.91
C GLY A 13 -12.67 16.81 -28.56
N LEU A 14 -13.42 17.69 -27.90
CA LEU A 14 -13.12 18.18 -26.55
C LEU A 14 -13.16 17.06 -25.50
N VAL A 15 -14.19 16.20 -25.56
CA VAL A 15 -14.32 15.06 -24.64
C VAL A 15 -13.15 14.09 -24.84
N LEU A 16 -12.81 13.74 -26.09
CA LEU A 16 -11.67 12.89 -26.37
C LEU A 16 -10.34 13.50 -25.90
N GLY A 17 -10.14 14.80 -26.11
CA GLY A 17 -8.95 15.51 -25.62
C GLY A 17 -8.84 15.48 -24.10
N ALA A 18 -9.95 15.70 -23.39
CA ALA A 18 -9.99 15.61 -21.93
C ALA A 18 -9.72 14.19 -21.42
N CYS A 19 -10.32 13.17 -22.04
CA CYS A 19 -10.07 11.76 -21.68
C CYS A 19 -8.62 11.36 -21.94
N ALA A 20 -8.04 11.76 -23.08
CA ALA A 20 -6.65 11.49 -23.40
C ALA A 20 -5.70 12.18 -22.41
N GLY A 21 -5.93 13.46 -22.10
CA GLY A 21 -5.13 14.21 -21.14
C GLY A 21 -5.22 13.67 -19.71
N PHE A 22 -6.43 13.27 -19.28
CA PHE A 22 -6.61 12.58 -18.01
C PHE A 22 -5.82 11.27 -17.96
N TRP A 23 -5.89 10.47 -19.03
CA TRP A 23 -5.23 9.18 -19.08
C TRP A 23 -3.70 9.28 -19.09
N THR A 24 -3.14 10.23 -19.86
CA THR A 24 -1.70 10.47 -19.87
C THR A 24 -1.21 11.02 -18.54
N GLY A 25 -1.95 11.95 -17.92
CA GLY A 25 -1.64 12.48 -16.59
C GLY A 25 -1.65 11.40 -15.51
N MET A 26 -2.65 10.52 -15.51
CA MET A 26 -2.72 9.37 -14.60
C MET A 26 -1.55 8.41 -14.79
N ARG A 27 -1.19 8.09 -16.04
CA ARG A 27 -0.05 7.21 -16.34
C ARG A 27 1.28 7.81 -15.89
N GLU A 28 1.48 9.11 -16.08
CA GLU A 28 2.71 9.77 -15.63
C GLU A 28 2.76 9.87 -14.10
N GLY A 29 1.65 10.21 -13.46
CA GLY A 29 1.53 10.20 -12.00
C GLY A 29 1.84 8.83 -11.40
N TRP A 30 1.40 7.76 -12.05
CA TRP A 30 1.74 6.39 -11.65
C TRP A 30 3.23 6.09 -11.76
N ASN A 31 3.87 6.46 -12.87
CA ASN A 31 5.32 6.27 -13.03
C ASN A 31 6.10 7.03 -11.95
N LEU A 32 5.70 8.27 -11.66
CA LEU A 32 6.30 9.07 -10.59
C LEU A 32 6.10 8.42 -9.21
N ALA A 33 4.93 7.86 -8.93
CA ALA A 33 4.68 7.12 -7.70
C ALA A 33 5.55 5.85 -7.59
N LEU A 34 5.75 5.11 -8.70
CA LEU A 34 6.65 3.96 -8.72
C LEU A 34 8.12 4.36 -8.52
N MET A 35 8.54 5.48 -9.10
CA MET A 35 9.89 6.05 -8.90
C MET A 35 10.10 6.47 -7.45
N GLU A 36 9.13 7.18 -6.86
CA GLU A 36 9.15 7.58 -5.45
C GLU A 36 9.20 6.36 -4.54
N ASN A 37 8.34 5.36 -4.76
CA ASN A 37 8.35 4.13 -3.97
C ASN A 37 9.70 3.39 -4.07
N SER A 38 10.30 3.34 -5.27
CA SER A 38 11.62 2.72 -5.47
C SER A 38 12.73 3.48 -4.72
N PHE A 39 12.67 4.82 -4.71
CA PHE A 39 13.56 5.65 -3.92
C PHE A 39 13.38 5.41 -2.42
N SER A 40 12.13 5.40 -1.94
CA SER A 40 11.77 5.17 -0.53
C SER A 40 12.22 3.80 -0.03
N ILE A 41 12.08 2.74 -0.84
CA ILE A 41 12.64 1.40 -0.57
C ILE A 41 14.17 1.46 -0.46
N GLY A 42 14.84 2.11 -1.41
CA GLY A 42 16.30 2.24 -1.42
C GLY A 42 16.83 3.01 -0.21
N ALA A 43 16.18 4.12 0.15
CA ALA A 43 16.49 4.90 1.34
C ALA A 43 16.26 4.09 2.63
N GLY A 44 15.14 3.36 2.70
CA GLY A 44 14.82 2.47 3.82
C GLY A 44 15.75 1.26 3.95
N ALA A 45 16.43 0.86 2.88
CA ALA A 45 17.43 -0.22 2.91
C ALA A 45 18.75 0.20 3.59
N LEU A 46 19.10 1.49 3.59
CA LEU A 46 20.34 1.99 4.22
C LEU A 46 20.45 1.64 5.72
N PRO A 47 19.48 1.95 6.59
CA PRO A 47 19.55 1.59 8.00
C PRO A 47 19.58 0.06 8.20
N ARG A 48 18.90 -0.71 7.33
CA ARG A 48 18.91 -2.18 7.38
C ARG A 48 20.30 -2.74 7.07
N LEU A 49 20.96 -2.22 6.04
CA LEU A 49 22.35 -2.59 5.70
C LEU A 49 23.32 -2.20 6.81
N ALA A 50 23.13 -1.05 7.46
CA ALA A 50 23.91 -0.66 8.62
C ALA A 50 23.68 -1.61 9.80
N ALA A 51 22.43 -2.02 10.06
CA ALA A 51 22.10 -2.99 11.10
C ALA A 51 22.75 -4.35 10.85
N VAL A 52 22.74 -4.85 9.60
CA VAL A 52 23.47 -6.07 9.20
C VAL A 52 24.96 -5.95 9.52
N ARG A 53 25.61 -4.86 9.09
CA ARG A 53 27.05 -4.64 9.30
C ARG A 53 27.44 -4.49 10.77
N SER A 54 26.53 -4.01 11.61
CA SER A 54 26.75 -3.78 13.04
C SER A 54 26.22 -4.91 13.94
N GLY A 55 25.75 -6.02 13.36
CA GLY A 55 25.23 -7.16 14.12
C GLY A 55 23.92 -6.90 14.87
N ARG A 56 23.20 -5.83 14.52
CA ARG A 56 21.93 -5.43 15.16
C ARG A 56 20.75 -6.19 14.58
N ALA A 57 20.74 -7.50 14.79
CA ALA A 57 19.70 -8.40 14.26
C ALA A 57 18.28 -8.06 14.74
N SER A 58 18.12 -7.52 15.95
CA SER A 58 16.81 -7.14 16.50
C SER A 58 16.18 -5.97 15.75
N GLU A 59 16.95 -4.94 15.39
CA GLU A 59 16.48 -3.79 14.59
C GLU A 59 16.10 -4.25 13.17
N LEU A 60 16.91 -5.13 12.58
CA LEU A 60 16.63 -5.69 11.27
C LEU A 60 15.35 -6.54 11.27
N ASN A 61 15.16 -7.37 12.29
CA ASN A 61 13.93 -8.16 12.44
C ASN A 61 12.70 -7.25 12.55
N ARG A 62 12.75 -6.17 13.33
CA ARG A 62 11.63 -5.21 13.42
C ARG A 62 11.30 -4.59 12.06
N ALA A 63 12.31 -4.27 11.25
CA ALA A 63 12.08 -3.75 9.90
C ALA A 63 11.39 -4.78 8.99
N PHE A 64 11.80 -6.06 9.06
CA PHE A 64 11.14 -7.11 8.28
C PHE A 64 9.72 -7.40 8.75
N GLU A 65 9.44 -7.32 10.06
CA GLU A 65 8.10 -7.45 10.60
C GLU A 65 7.15 -6.38 10.03
N PHE A 66 7.65 -5.14 9.91
CA PHE A 66 6.90 -4.05 9.28
C PHE A 66 6.65 -4.30 7.78
N ASP A 67 7.62 -4.86 7.07
CA ASP A 67 7.46 -5.20 5.64
C ASP A 67 6.40 -6.30 5.43
N VAL A 68 6.36 -7.31 6.32
CA VAL A 68 5.33 -8.36 6.28
C VAL A 68 3.93 -7.77 6.49
N ASP A 69 3.77 -6.89 7.48
CA ASP A 69 2.50 -6.21 7.73
C ASP A 69 2.08 -5.35 6.54
N SER A 70 3.01 -4.60 5.97
CA SER A 70 2.76 -3.74 4.82
C SER A 70 2.37 -4.57 3.59
N GLY A 71 3.00 -5.74 3.40
CA GLY A 71 2.63 -6.68 2.34
C GLY A 71 1.18 -7.14 2.46
N LEU A 72 0.73 -7.56 3.65
CA LEU A 72 -0.66 -7.97 3.87
C LEU A 72 -1.65 -6.82 3.64
N VAL A 73 -1.32 -5.61 4.09
CA VAL A 73 -2.19 -4.43 3.94
C VAL A 73 -2.31 -4.00 2.48
N TRP A 74 -1.21 -3.94 1.73
CA TRP A 74 -1.27 -3.58 0.32
C TRP A 74 -1.90 -4.67 -0.54
N SER A 75 -1.66 -5.95 -0.21
CA SER A 75 -2.39 -7.07 -0.84
C SER A 75 -3.89 -6.96 -0.59
N HIS A 76 -4.32 -6.56 0.61
CA HIS A 76 -5.72 -6.33 0.90
C HIS A 76 -6.36 -5.30 -0.03
N HIS A 77 -5.79 -4.09 -0.08
CA HIS A 77 -6.31 -3.01 -0.92
C HIS A 77 -6.30 -3.37 -2.41
N PHE A 78 -5.28 -4.13 -2.84
CA PHE A 78 -5.21 -4.60 -4.22
C PHE A 78 -6.33 -5.59 -4.55
N LEU A 79 -6.61 -6.54 -3.64
CA LEU A 79 -7.64 -7.56 -3.83
C LEU A 79 -9.08 -7.02 -3.70
N ASP A 80 -9.30 -6.05 -2.82
CA ASP A 80 -10.60 -5.39 -2.63
C ASP A 80 -10.94 -4.40 -3.77
N SER A 81 -9.94 -4.00 -4.56
CA SER A 81 -10.16 -3.06 -5.66
C SER A 81 -10.85 -3.74 -6.85
N SER A 82 -12.10 -3.33 -7.10
CA SER A 82 -12.88 -3.76 -8.27
C SER A 82 -12.23 -3.46 -9.61
N LEU A 83 -11.29 -2.49 -9.65
CA LEU A 83 -10.59 -2.08 -10.86
C LEU A 83 -9.20 -2.71 -11.00
N ALA A 84 -8.67 -3.35 -9.96
CA ALA A 84 -7.30 -3.87 -9.96
C ALA A 84 -7.06 -4.88 -11.10
N GLY A 85 -8.00 -5.81 -11.34
CA GLY A 85 -7.85 -6.80 -12.42
C GLY A 85 -7.83 -6.18 -13.82
N PHE A 86 -8.52 -5.04 -14.02
CA PHE A 86 -8.58 -4.37 -15.32
C PHE A 86 -7.43 -3.38 -15.52
N LEU A 87 -7.07 -2.61 -14.48
CA LEU A 87 -6.05 -1.58 -14.56
C LEU A 87 -4.63 -2.13 -14.43
N ALA A 88 -4.44 -3.22 -13.67
CA ALA A 88 -3.10 -3.77 -13.42
C ALA A 88 -2.32 -4.08 -14.71
N PRO A 89 -2.89 -4.76 -15.74
CA PRO A 89 -2.17 -5.02 -16.99
C PRO A 89 -1.84 -3.74 -17.74
N VAL A 90 -2.76 -2.77 -17.75
CA VAL A 90 -2.60 -1.52 -18.48
C VAL A 90 -1.54 -0.63 -17.84
N TRP A 91 -1.35 -0.77 -16.52
CA TRP A 91 -0.43 0.02 -15.70
C TRP A 91 0.88 -0.72 -15.40
N GLY A 92 1.09 -1.91 -15.98
CA GLY A 92 2.30 -2.70 -15.80
C GLY A 92 2.51 -3.20 -14.38
N ILE A 93 1.44 -3.33 -13.58
CA ILE A 93 1.52 -3.87 -12.23
C ILE A 93 1.76 -5.38 -12.33
N GLY A 94 2.90 -5.82 -11.80
CA GLY A 94 3.33 -7.22 -11.83
C GLY A 94 2.39 -8.15 -11.07
N THR A 95 2.48 -9.45 -11.40
CA THR A 95 1.67 -10.54 -10.83
C THR A 95 1.95 -10.84 -9.36
N SER A 96 2.93 -10.20 -8.72
CA SER A 96 3.35 -10.53 -7.35
C SER A 96 2.27 -10.24 -6.30
N ALA A 97 1.50 -9.16 -6.46
CA ALA A 97 0.35 -8.87 -5.60
C ALA A 97 -0.85 -9.81 -5.86
N GLN A 98 -0.82 -10.57 -6.95
CA GLN A 98 -1.83 -11.56 -7.32
C GLN A 98 -1.39 -12.99 -7.00
N ASP A 99 -0.13 -13.22 -6.64
CA ASP A 99 0.38 -14.55 -6.31
C ASP A 99 -0.23 -15.05 -4.99
N PRO A 100 -1.19 -15.99 -5.04
CA PRO A 100 -1.84 -16.47 -3.82
C PRO A 100 -0.84 -17.13 -2.87
N GLN A 101 0.25 -17.72 -3.38
CA GLN A 101 1.25 -18.37 -2.55
C GLN A 101 2.08 -17.38 -1.75
N ALA A 102 2.39 -16.21 -2.31
CA ALA A 102 3.05 -15.13 -1.58
C ALA A 102 2.16 -14.63 -0.42
N ILE A 103 0.89 -14.37 -0.70
CA ILE A 103 -0.08 -13.91 0.30
C ILE A 103 -0.26 -14.96 1.41
N MET A 104 -0.42 -16.24 1.04
CA MET A 104 -0.52 -17.34 2.01
C MET A 104 0.72 -17.46 2.89
N ARG A 105 1.93 -17.26 2.35
CA ARG A 105 3.18 -17.27 3.15
C ARG A 105 3.20 -16.15 4.19
N LEU A 106 2.82 -14.94 3.79
CA LEU A 106 2.72 -13.80 4.71
C LEU A 106 1.65 -14.06 5.80
N ALA A 107 0.48 -14.56 5.39
CA ALA A 107 -0.63 -14.86 6.30
C ALA A 107 -0.27 -15.97 7.30
N ASN A 108 0.36 -17.05 6.85
CA ASN A 108 0.82 -18.16 7.70
C ASN A 108 1.93 -17.72 8.66
N TYR A 109 2.86 -16.88 8.20
CA TYR A 109 3.86 -16.29 9.08
C TYR A 109 3.19 -15.48 10.19
N ARG A 110 2.25 -14.59 9.84
CA ARG A 110 1.57 -13.71 10.79
C ARG A 110 0.61 -14.47 11.74
N LYS A 111 0.06 -15.61 11.31
CA LYS A 111 -0.67 -16.55 12.17
C LYS A 111 0.23 -17.12 13.28
N THR A 112 1.51 -17.35 12.98
CA THR A 112 2.49 -17.92 13.92
C THR A 112 3.16 -16.84 14.77
N TYR A 113 3.44 -15.68 14.18
CA TYR A 113 4.13 -14.55 14.80
C TYR A 113 3.23 -13.30 14.71
N PRO A 114 2.43 -12.99 15.73
CA PRO A 114 1.54 -11.83 15.73
C PRO A 114 2.29 -10.51 15.48
N SER A 115 1.63 -9.54 14.85
CA SER A 115 2.23 -8.25 14.51
C SER A 115 2.80 -7.55 15.75
N LEU A 116 3.98 -6.96 15.59
CA LEU A 116 4.60 -6.09 16.60
C LEU A 116 3.98 -4.69 16.61
N THR A 117 3.19 -4.34 15.59
CA THR A 117 2.42 -3.09 15.57
C THR A 117 1.35 -3.19 16.65
N LYS A 118 1.36 -2.27 17.61
CA LYS A 118 0.28 -2.15 18.60
C LYS A 118 -0.25 -0.72 18.61
N ALA A 119 -1.53 -0.59 18.98
CA ALA A 119 -2.16 0.73 19.10
C ALA A 119 -1.50 1.60 20.19
N ASP A 120 -0.88 0.98 21.19
CA ASP A 120 -0.24 1.64 22.34
C ASP A 120 1.25 1.99 22.12
N VAL A 121 1.85 1.74 20.95
CA VAL A 121 3.29 1.98 20.71
C VAL A 121 3.68 3.46 20.89
N PHE A 122 2.73 4.38 20.71
CA PHE A 122 2.97 5.82 20.85
C PHE A 122 2.63 6.36 22.25
N ASP A 123 1.98 5.57 23.12
CA ASP A 123 1.60 6.00 24.48
C ASP A 123 2.83 6.26 25.36
N ASP A 124 3.96 5.60 25.07
CA ASP A 124 5.23 5.77 25.79
C ASP A 124 6.15 6.83 25.18
N VAL A 125 5.91 7.25 23.93
CA VAL A 125 6.79 8.18 23.19
C VAL A 125 6.28 9.63 23.29
N ILE A 126 4.97 9.82 23.47
CA ILE A 126 4.36 11.14 23.63
C ILE A 126 4.22 11.43 25.13
N PRO A 127 4.99 12.39 25.69
CA PRO A 127 4.85 12.74 27.10
C PRO A 127 3.41 13.20 27.38
N LYS A 128 2.78 12.64 28.43
CA LYS A 128 1.38 12.88 28.86
C LYS A 128 1.00 14.37 29.05
N THR A 129 1.97 15.28 28.98
CA THR A 129 1.82 16.73 29.06
C THR A 129 1.63 17.41 27.70
N ALA A 130 1.85 16.72 26.57
CA ALA A 130 1.47 17.23 25.26
C ALA A 130 -0.05 17.14 25.15
N THR A 131 -0.71 18.27 24.96
CA THR A 131 -2.16 18.40 24.85
C THR A 131 -2.72 17.34 23.90
N ARG A 132 -3.41 16.35 24.48
CA ARG A 132 -4.23 15.31 23.84
C ARG A 132 -5.37 15.96 23.04
N ARG A 133 -5.03 16.57 21.92
CA ARG A 133 -6.00 17.25 21.07
C ARG A 133 -5.57 17.25 19.61
N GLU A 134 -5.02 16.14 19.11
CA GLU A 134 -4.96 15.88 17.65
C GLU A 134 -4.52 14.47 17.20
N ASP A 135 -4.48 13.44 18.06
CA ASP A 135 -3.92 12.12 17.70
C ASP A 135 -4.92 10.95 17.55
N ASP A 136 -6.24 11.21 17.55
CA ASP A 136 -7.24 10.16 17.30
C ASP A 136 -7.18 9.60 15.85
N ARG A 137 -6.48 10.29 14.92
CA ARG A 137 -6.22 9.79 13.56
C ARG A 137 -5.10 8.75 13.49
N GLY A 138 -4.13 8.83 14.40
CA GLY A 138 -3.01 7.89 14.46
C GLY A 138 -3.47 6.53 14.99
N SER A 139 -4.29 6.53 16.05
CA SER A 139 -4.86 5.31 16.62
C SER A 139 -5.83 4.61 15.66
N THR A 140 -6.71 5.37 14.99
CA THR A 140 -7.63 4.82 13.99
C THR A 140 -6.90 4.19 12.79
N GLY A 141 -5.82 4.81 12.30
CA GLY A 141 -5.01 4.22 11.23
C GLY A 141 -4.31 2.93 11.64
N ILE A 142 -3.89 2.81 12.90
CA ILE A 142 -3.27 1.58 13.42
C ILE A 142 -4.33 0.48 13.63
N GLU A 143 -5.48 0.82 14.18
CA GLU A 143 -6.61 -0.10 14.37
C GLU A 143 -7.10 -0.66 13.04
N GLU A 144 -7.27 0.19 12.03
CA GLU A 144 -7.64 -0.21 10.67
C GLU A 144 -6.59 -1.16 10.09
N ARG A 145 -5.29 -0.82 10.23
CA ARG A 145 -4.19 -1.67 9.76
C ARG A 145 -4.22 -3.05 10.42
N LEU A 146 -4.44 -3.11 11.73
CA LEU A 146 -4.53 -4.36 12.48
C LEU A 146 -5.77 -5.19 12.08
N ALA A 147 -6.91 -4.54 11.85
CA ALA A 147 -8.11 -5.18 11.36
C ALA A 147 -7.88 -5.82 9.97
N ILE A 148 -7.24 -5.08 9.06
CA ILE A 148 -6.86 -5.57 7.72
C ILE A 148 -5.93 -6.79 7.84
N ILE A 149 -4.89 -6.72 8.67
CA ILE A 149 -3.96 -7.84 8.88
C ILE A 149 -4.70 -9.07 9.40
N SER A 150 -5.55 -8.90 10.42
CA SER A 150 -6.34 -9.98 11.00
C SER A 150 -7.24 -10.65 9.96
N ASP A 151 -7.89 -9.84 9.12
CA ASP A 151 -8.79 -10.36 8.10
C ASP A 151 -8.04 -11.06 6.95
N MET A 152 -6.87 -10.57 6.56
CA MET A 152 -6.00 -11.26 5.59
C MET A 152 -5.48 -12.59 6.14
N VAL A 153 -5.10 -12.65 7.41
CA VAL A 153 -4.72 -13.90 8.08
C VAL A 153 -5.90 -14.88 8.10
N LYS A 154 -7.10 -14.42 8.44
CA LYS A 154 -8.31 -15.25 8.46
C LYS A 154 -8.65 -15.82 7.07
N ARG A 155 -8.49 -15.03 6.02
CA ARG A 155 -8.82 -15.44 4.63
C ARG A 155 -7.78 -16.36 4.00
N TYR A 156 -6.49 -16.16 4.28
CA TYR A 156 -5.41 -16.79 3.51
C TYR A 156 -4.48 -17.71 4.30
N ALA A 157 -4.51 -17.69 5.64
CA ALA A 157 -3.72 -18.65 6.41
C ALA A 157 -4.34 -20.05 6.29
N THR A 158 -3.52 -21.07 6.07
CA THR A 158 -3.98 -22.46 5.97
C THR A 158 -4.52 -22.94 7.31
N SER A 159 -5.64 -23.67 7.28
CA SER A 159 -6.14 -24.41 8.45
C SER A 159 -5.06 -25.38 8.95
N PRO A 160 -4.91 -25.54 10.28
CA PRO A 160 -3.95 -26.49 10.85
C PRO A 160 -4.27 -27.93 10.45
#